data_AF-A0A1W2C7M4-F1
#
_entry.id   AF-A0A1W2C7M4-F1
#
_cell.length_a   1.000
_cell.length_b   1.000
_cell.length_c   1.000
_cell.angle_alpha   90.00
_cell.angle_beta   90.00
_cell.angle_gamma   90.00
#
_symmetry.space_group_name_H-M   'P 1'
#
loop_
_entity.id
_entity.type
_entity.pdbx_description
1 polymer ?
#
loop_
_entity_poly.entity_id
_entity_poly.type
_entity_poly.pdbx_seq_one_letter_code
_entity_poly.pdbx_strand_id
1 'polypeptide(L)'
;MAWVLERVGSGIPGLRCTTRPEPWLAGEAELFVWEAFVSGTGKPVPSEISQHAADAAAAADTFADRLEAGSLSASDVVCTPASSFNLAAAAAAYAGLAIASNELRDQVQVYRTRPALL
;
A
#
# COMPACT_ATOMS: atom_id res chain seq x y z
N MET A 1 6.78 6.72 5.51
CA MET A 1 6.34 5.37 5.90
C MET A 1 7.26 4.74 6.96
N ALA A 2 8.54 4.47 6.69
CA ALA A 2 9.43 3.75 7.62
C ALA A 2 9.45 4.29 9.07
N TRP A 3 9.54 5.61 9.26
CA TRP A 3 9.47 6.23 10.60
C TRP A 3 8.16 5.94 11.35
N VAL A 4 7.02 5.93 10.64
CA VAL A 4 5.71 5.61 11.25
C VAL A 4 5.68 4.14 11.67
N LEU A 5 6.16 3.25 10.79
CA LEU A 5 6.23 1.81 11.10
C LEU A 5 7.16 1.54 12.28
N GLU A 6 8.27 2.27 12.41
CA GLU A 6 9.18 2.16 13.55
C GLU A 6 8.46 2.50 14.87
N ARG A 7 7.57 3.51 14.87
CA ARG A 7 6.75 3.84 16.05
C ARG A 7 5.75 2.71 16.36
N VAL A 8 5.13 2.11 15.34
CA VAL A 8 4.24 0.95 15.50
C VAL A 8 4.99 -0.26 16.05
N GLY A 9 6.11 -0.63 15.44
CA GLY A 9 6.93 -1.76 15.86
C GLY A 9 7.53 -1.60 17.25
N SER A 10 7.85 -0.36 17.65
CA SER A 10 8.26 -0.05 19.02
C SER A 10 7.13 -0.23 20.03
N GLY A 11 5.89 0.10 19.65
CA GLY A 11 4.72 -0.04 20.52
C GLY A 11 4.17 -1.46 20.60
N ILE A 12 4.27 -2.23 19.51
CA ILE A 12 3.81 -3.62 19.41
C ILE A 12 4.87 -4.48 18.71
N PRO A 13 5.92 -4.90 19.43
CA PRO A 13 6.98 -5.72 18.85
C PRO A 13 6.44 -7.03 18.28
N GLY A 14 6.89 -7.39 17.06
CA GLY A 14 6.48 -8.63 16.40
C GLY A 14 5.03 -8.64 15.86
N LEU A 15 4.35 -7.49 15.83
CA LEU A 15 3.06 -7.35 15.15
C LEU A 15 3.17 -7.91 13.72
N ARG A 16 2.31 -8.86 13.35
CA ARG A 16 2.35 -9.45 12.01
C ARG A 16 1.78 -8.46 11.04
N CYS A 17 2.52 -8.23 9.97
CA CYS A 17 2.10 -7.35 8.91
C CYS A 17 2.36 -7.98 7.56
N THR A 18 1.66 -7.48 6.56
CA THR A 18 1.78 -7.93 5.19
C THR A 18 1.54 -6.76 4.24
N THR A 19 2.10 -6.86 3.06
CA THR A 19 1.82 -6.00 1.91
C THR A 19 0.88 -6.68 0.92
N ARG A 20 0.43 -7.89 1.23
CA ARG A 20 -0.49 -8.68 0.40
C ARG A 20 -1.92 -8.61 0.94
N PRO A 21 -2.92 -8.41 0.07
CA PRO A 21 -4.31 -8.38 0.51
C PRO A 21 -4.79 -9.72 1.08
N GLU A 22 -4.37 -10.85 0.50
CA GLU A 22 -4.95 -12.16 0.86
C GLU A 22 -4.68 -12.56 2.32
N PRO A 23 -3.43 -12.50 2.84
CA PRO A 23 -3.16 -12.84 4.24
C PRO A 23 -3.84 -11.88 5.21
N TRP A 24 -3.98 -10.60 4.84
CA TRP A 24 -4.69 -9.62 5.66
C TRP A 24 -6.19 -9.91 5.74
N LEU A 25 -6.84 -10.14 4.59
CA LEU A 25 -8.26 -10.46 4.52
C LEU A 25 -8.60 -11.78 5.22
N ALA A 26 -7.66 -12.73 5.24
CA ALA A 26 -7.79 -14.00 5.97
C ALA A 26 -7.53 -13.87 7.49
N GLY A 27 -7.08 -12.70 7.98
CA GLY A 27 -6.71 -12.50 9.39
C GLY A 27 -5.37 -13.13 9.80
N GLU A 28 -4.55 -13.52 8.81
CA GLU A 28 -3.21 -14.09 9.03
C GLU A 28 -2.16 -13.02 9.37
N ALA A 29 -2.46 -11.75 9.08
CA ALA A 29 -1.69 -10.58 9.47
C ALA A 29 -2.61 -9.50 10.04
N GLU A 30 -2.24 -8.90 11.18
CA GLU A 30 -3.03 -7.86 11.82
C GLU A 30 -2.89 -6.47 11.15
N LEU A 31 -1.75 -6.22 10.49
CA LEU A 31 -1.47 -4.95 9.83
C LEU A 31 -1.25 -5.11 8.33
N PHE A 32 -2.07 -4.43 7.53
CA PHE A 32 -1.83 -4.26 6.11
C PHE A 32 -1.01 -2.99 5.86
N VAL A 33 0.12 -3.13 5.17
CA VAL A 33 1.01 -2.01 4.80
C VAL A 33 0.99 -1.85 3.30
N TRP A 34 0.59 -0.67 2.85
CA TRP A 34 0.55 -0.30 1.45
C TRP A 34 1.10 1.11 1.28
N GLU A 35 1.82 1.33 0.18
CA GLU A 35 2.30 2.65 -0.22
C GLU A 35 1.49 3.20 -1.39
N ALA A 36 0.89 4.38 -1.19
CA ALA A 36 0.23 5.13 -2.23
C ALA A 36 1.22 6.04 -2.96
N PHE A 37 1.20 6.00 -4.29
CA PHE A 37 1.97 6.92 -5.12
C PHE A 37 1.07 7.56 -6.17
N VAL A 38 1.02 8.90 -6.16
CA VAL A 38 0.22 9.68 -7.11
C VAL A 38 1.16 10.49 -8.00
N SER A 39 1.24 10.10 -9.27
CA SER A 39 2.03 10.79 -10.30
C SER A 39 1.35 10.75 -11.66
N GLY A 40 1.72 11.68 -12.55
CA GLY A 40 1.27 11.71 -13.93
C GLY A 40 0.20 12.76 -14.25
N THR A 41 -0.23 12.77 -15.51
CA THR A 41 -1.29 13.62 -16.04
C THR A 41 -2.66 13.16 -15.53
N GLY A 42 -3.51 14.11 -15.11
CA GLY A 42 -4.79 13.79 -14.47
C GLY A 42 -4.66 13.59 -12.96
N LYS A 43 -3.77 14.34 -12.29
CA LYS A 43 -3.80 14.43 -10.83
C LYS A 43 -5.15 14.98 -10.35
N PRO A 44 -5.61 14.58 -9.15
CA PRO A 44 -6.75 15.22 -8.51
C PRO A 44 -6.58 16.73 -8.50
N VAL A 45 -7.68 17.47 -8.68
CA VAL A 45 -7.68 18.93 -8.48
C VAL A 45 -7.18 19.21 -7.05
N PRO A 46 -6.29 20.19 -6.85
CA PRO A 46 -5.82 20.53 -5.52
C PRO A 46 -6.99 20.78 -4.57
N SER A 47 -6.95 20.18 -3.37
CA SER A 47 -7.89 20.51 -2.30
C SER A 47 -7.60 21.90 -1.75
N GLU A 48 -8.52 22.47 -0.96
CA GLU A 48 -8.30 23.73 -0.24
C GLU A 48 -7.11 23.68 0.72
N ILE A 49 -6.68 22.47 1.14
CA ILE A 49 -5.55 22.26 2.05
C ILE A 49 -4.23 22.18 1.28
N SER A 50 -4.13 21.25 0.34
CA SER A 50 -2.96 21.10 -0.55
C SER A 50 -3.21 20.06 -1.65
N GLN A 51 -2.31 20.01 -2.64
CA GLN A 51 -2.25 18.92 -3.62
C GLN A 51 -1.96 17.57 -2.95
N HIS A 52 -1.09 17.52 -1.94
CA HIS A 52 -0.74 16.27 -1.26
C HIS A 52 -1.93 15.65 -0.52
N ALA A 53 -2.79 16.49 0.07
CA ALA A 53 -4.01 16.03 0.70
C ALA A 53 -5.00 15.44 -0.34
N ALA A 54 -5.13 16.07 -1.51
CA ALA A 54 -5.97 15.56 -2.59
C ALA A 54 -5.43 14.24 -3.18
N ASP A 55 -4.12 14.15 -3.36
CA ASP A 55 -3.44 12.91 -3.80
C ASP A 55 -3.68 11.76 -2.79
N ALA A 56 -3.53 12.04 -1.48
CA ALA A 56 -3.78 11.04 -0.44
C ALA A 56 -5.25 10.59 -0.39
N ALA A 57 -6.20 11.53 -0.52
CA ALA A 57 -7.63 11.22 -0.55
C ALA A 57 -7.97 10.32 -1.74
N ALA A 58 -7.53 10.68 -2.95
CA ALA A 58 -7.83 9.90 -4.14
C ALA A 58 -7.24 8.49 -4.09
N ALA A 59 -6.06 8.33 -3.49
CA ALA A 59 -5.47 7.00 -3.23
C ALA A 59 -6.30 6.19 -2.23
N ALA A 60 -6.78 6.83 -1.15
CA ALA A 60 -7.64 6.19 -0.16
C ALA A 60 -9.00 5.77 -0.74
N ASP A 61 -9.63 6.63 -1.55
CA ASP A 61 -10.89 6.33 -2.24
C ASP A 61 -10.72 5.14 -3.20
N THR A 62 -9.63 5.13 -3.98
CA THR A 62 -9.33 3.99 -4.87
C THR A 62 -9.18 2.68 -4.08
N PHE A 63 -8.55 2.73 -2.92
CA PHE A 63 -8.41 1.55 -2.07
C PHE A 63 -9.75 1.09 -1.51
N ALA A 64 -10.58 2.02 -1.04
CA ALA A 64 -11.92 1.73 -0.53
C ALA A 64 -12.81 1.08 -1.61
N ASP A 65 -12.83 1.65 -2.82
CA ASP A 65 -13.57 1.09 -3.96
C ASP A 65 -13.12 -0.34 -4.29
N ARG A 66 -11.79 -0.58 -4.29
CA ARG A 66 -11.22 -1.91 -4.57
C ARG A 66 -11.56 -2.91 -3.47
N LEU A 67 -11.57 -2.48 -2.21
CA LEU A 67 -11.95 -3.29 -1.06
C LEU A 67 -13.44 -3.68 -1.16
N GLU A 68 -14.33 -2.72 -1.41
CA GLU A 68 -15.76 -2.96 -1.59
C GLU A 68 -16.04 -3.90 -2.76
N ALA A 69 -15.34 -3.71 -3.88
CA ALA A 69 -15.44 -4.57 -5.06
C ALA A 69 -14.76 -5.95 -4.92
N GLY A 70 -14.09 -6.23 -3.79
CA GLY A 70 -13.36 -7.50 -3.59
C GLY A 70 -12.21 -7.72 -4.57
N SER A 71 -11.59 -6.64 -5.05
CA SER A 71 -10.64 -6.65 -6.19
C SER A 71 -9.22 -6.23 -5.81
N LEU A 72 -8.89 -6.20 -4.51
CA LEU A 72 -7.54 -5.88 -4.03
C LEU A 72 -6.47 -6.85 -4.55
N SER A 73 -6.79 -8.12 -4.80
CA SER A 73 -5.83 -9.09 -5.35
C SER A 73 -5.49 -8.85 -6.83
N ALA A 74 -6.19 -7.93 -7.51
CA ALA A 74 -5.98 -7.63 -8.93
C ALA A 74 -5.14 -6.36 -9.13
N SER A 75 -3.85 -6.55 -9.42
CA SER A 75 -2.92 -5.48 -9.75
C SER A 75 -3.16 -4.91 -11.16
N ASP A 76 -3.10 -3.59 -11.30
CA ASP A 76 -3.10 -2.89 -12.60
C ASP A 76 -1.72 -2.90 -13.28
N VAL A 77 -0.66 -3.30 -12.54
CA VAL A 77 0.71 -3.41 -13.04
C VAL A 77 1.30 -4.75 -12.66
N VAL A 78 1.80 -5.47 -13.66
CA VAL A 78 2.54 -6.73 -13.48
C VAL A 78 4.00 -6.47 -13.79
N CYS A 79 4.91 -6.87 -12.89
CA CYS A 79 6.34 -6.54 -13.02
C CYS A 79 7.13 -7.52 -13.90
N THR A 80 6.49 -8.59 -14.39
CA THR A 80 7.10 -9.60 -15.26
C THR A 80 7.64 -9.01 -16.59
N PRO A 81 8.80 -9.46 -17.07
CA PRO A 81 9.67 -10.52 -16.55
C PRO A 81 10.64 -10.06 -15.44
N ALA A 82 10.69 -8.76 -15.14
CA ALA A 82 11.49 -8.25 -14.03
C ALA A 82 10.85 -8.59 -12.67
N SER A 83 11.62 -8.40 -11.59
CA SER A 83 11.07 -8.43 -10.23
C SER A 83 11.08 -7.03 -9.63
N SER A 84 10.03 -6.72 -8.89
CA SER A 84 9.99 -5.53 -8.04
C SER A 84 10.78 -5.77 -6.75
N PHE A 85 11.28 -4.68 -6.15
CA PHE A 85 11.71 -4.67 -4.77
C PHE A 85 10.69 -3.87 -3.95
N ASN A 86 10.04 -4.53 -3.00
CA ASN A 86 8.94 -3.93 -2.24
C ASN A 86 9.47 -3.07 -1.09
N LEU A 87 9.45 -1.74 -1.27
CA LEU A 87 9.93 -0.79 -0.26
C LEU A 87 9.06 -0.75 1.00
N ALA A 88 7.77 -1.05 0.89
CA ALA A 88 6.89 -1.16 2.05
C ALA A 88 7.27 -2.36 2.93
N ALA A 89 7.56 -3.51 2.31
CA ALA A 89 8.03 -4.68 3.03
C ALA A 89 9.41 -4.44 3.68
N ALA A 90 10.32 -3.77 2.97
CA ALA A 90 11.61 -3.40 3.52
C ALA A 90 11.50 -2.44 4.72
N ALA A 91 10.59 -1.46 4.65
CA ALA A 91 10.31 -0.54 5.75
C ALA A 91 9.72 -1.26 6.97
N ALA A 92 8.83 -2.24 6.76
CA ALA A 92 8.25 -3.04 7.83
C ALA A 92 9.31 -3.93 8.51
N ALA A 93 10.16 -4.59 7.71
CA ALA A 93 11.27 -5.39 8.24
C ALA A 93 12.27 -4.54 9.04
N TYR A 94 12.62 -3.34 8.53
CA TYR A 94 13.45 -2.38 9.26
C TYR A 94 12.84 -1.97 10.60
N ALA A 95 11.51 -1.81 10.65
CA ALA A 95 10.78 -1.43 11.85
C ALA A 95 10.60 -2.57 12.89
N GLY A 96 11.11 -3.78 12.61
CA GLY A 96 10.95 -4.93 13.50
C GLY A 96 9.55 -5.55 13.52
N LEU A 97 8.73 -5.26 12.50
CA LEU A 97 7.43 -5.91 12.31
C LEU A 97 7.63 -7.32 11.73
N ALA A 98 6.75 -8.26 12.07
CA ALA A 98 6.81 -9.62 11.56
C ALA A 98 6.21 -9.65 10.14
N ILE A 99 7.07 -9.65 9.13
CA ILE A 99 6.70 -9.76 7.71
C ILE A 99 7.45 -10.93 7.05
N ALA A 100 6.80 -11.61 6.11
CA ALA A 100 7.42 -12.73 5.41
C ALA A 100 8.49 -12.26 4.42
N SER A 101 9.68 -12.87 4.45
CA SER A 101 10.85 -12.42 3.67
C SER A 101 10.64 -12.44 2.15
N ASN A 102 9.76 -13.30 1.64
CA ASN A 102 9.40 -13.35 0.22
C ASN A 102 8.66 -12.09 -0.24
N GLU A 103 7.96 -11.38 0.65
CA GLU A 103 7.25 -10.15 0.29
C GLU A 103 8.16 -9.01 -0.18
N LEU A 104 9.48 -9.10 0.07
CA LEU A 104 10.47 -8.18 -0.50
C LEU A 104 10.57 -8.25 -2.02
N ARG A 105 10.19 -9.39 -2.62
CA ARG A 105 10.38 -9.71 -4.04
C ARG A 105 9.13 -10.24 -4.74
N ASP A 106 8.10 -10.63 -3.99
CA ASP A 106 6.81 -11.03 -4.56
C ASP A 106 6.19 -9.91 -5.39
N GLN A 107 5.23 -10.31 -6.24
CA GLN A 107 4.44 -9.39 -7.05
C GLN A 107 3.77 -8.33 -6.14
N VAL A 108 4.12 -7.07 -6.34
CA VAL A 108 3.52 -5.95 -5.62
C VAL A 108 2.15 -5.64 -6.22
N GLN A 109 1.15 -5.43 -5.36
CA GLN A 109 -0.17 -4.96 -5.78
C GLN A 109 -0.12 -3.45 -6.03
N VAL A 110 -0.45 -3.06 -7.26
CA VAL A 110 -0.43 -1.66 -7.70
C VAL A 110 -1.80 -1.31 -8.25
N TYR A 111 -2.46 -0.34 -7.64
CA TYR A 111 -3.74 0.17 -8.10
C TYR A 111 -3.55 1.54 -8.73
N ARG A 112 -4.04 1.72 -9.95
CA ARG A 112 -4.10 3.03 -10.60
C ARG A 112 -5.36 3.73 -10.14
N THR A 113 -5.17 4.86 -9.47
CA THR A 113 -6.24 5.82 -9.25
C THR A 113 -6.67 6.38 -10.60
N ARG A 114 -7.97 6.32 -10.89
CA ARG A 114 -8.55 7.05 -12.02
C ARG A 114 -9.03 8.38 -11.47
N PRO A 115 -8.55 9.53 -11.97
CA PRO A 115 -9.12 10.81 -11.54
C PRO A 115 -10.62 10.79 -11.82
N ALA A 116 -11.42 11.23 -10.83
CA ALA A 116 -12.82 11.50 -11.07
C ALA A 116 -12.90 12.57 -12.17
N LEU A 117 -13.61 12.25 -13.26
CA LEU A 117 -14.04 13.27 -14.20
C LEU A 117 -14.99 14.19 -13.42
N LEU A 118 -14.55 15.43 -13.18
CA LEU A 118 -15.46 16.52 -12.85
C LEU A 118 -16.38 16.80 -14.03
#